data_AF-A0A351JP64-F1
#
_entry.id   AF-A0A351JP64-F1
#
_cell.length_a   1.000
_cell.length_b   1.000
_cell.length_c   1.000
_cell.angle_alpha   90.00
_cell.angle_beta   90.00
_cell.angle_gamma   90.00
#
_symmetry.space_group_name_H-M   'P 1'
#
loop_
_entity.id
_entity.type
_entity.pdbx_description
1 polymer ?
#
loop_
_entity_poly.entity_id
_entity_poly.type
_entity_poly.pdbx_seq_one_letter_code
_entity_poly.pdbx_strand_id
1 'polypeptide(L)'
;MTDPQPTRSRWAILRWAGLLIVMLAGIALFGALVYLSGPARVFAEIVRMGAVGFIVVVASVFGSVFTWSLSWYALLRGAGIAAPWRRTVPPMLAGYAVTYMTPSMYLGGEPVRAA
;
A
#
# COMPACT_ATOMS: atom_id res chain seq x y z
N MET A 1 11.13 -45.13 -12.82
CA MET A 1 11.43 -43.71 -13.10
C MET A 1 10.98 -42.92 -11.89
N THR A 2 11.89 -42.66 -10.95
CA THR A 2 11.61 -41.87 -9.74
C THR A 2 12.11 -40.47 -10.00
N ASP A 3 11.21 -39.50 -10.15
CA ASP A 3 11.61 -38.09 -10.22
C ASP A 3 12.34 -37.69 -8.93
N PRO A 4 13.50 -37.01 -9.02
CA PRO A 4 14.17 -36.49 -7.85
C PRO A 4 13.29 -35.43 -7.19
N GLN A 5 12.93 -35.67 -5.92
CA GLN A 5 12.21 -34.70 -5.09
C GLN A 5 13.00 -33.39 -5.04
N PRO A 6 12.38 -32.23 -5.31
CA PRO A 6 13.07 -30.95 -5.32
C PRO A 6 13.64 -30.69 -3.92
N THR A 7 14.97 -30.69 -3.80
CA THR A 7 15.66 -30.40 -2.54
C THR A 7 15.24 -29.01 -2.07
N ARG A 8 14.55 -28.93 -0.93
CA ARG A 8 14.20 -27.64 -0.30
C ARG A 8 15.48 -26.85 -0.07
N SER A 9 15.70 -25.82 -0.90
CA SER A 9 16.86 -24.95 -0.80
C SER A 9 16.90 -24.31 0.59
N ARG A 10 17.97 -24.55 1.35
CA ARG A 10 18.19 -23.97 2.69
C ARG A 10 18.04 -22.45 2.69
N TRP A 11 18.43 -21.79 1.59
CA TRP A 11 18.28 -20.36 1.38
C TRP A 11 16.82 -19.90 1.29
N ALA A 12 15.94 -20.71 0.67
CA ALA A 12 14.52 -20.42 0.62
C ALA A 12 13.90 -20.47 2.02
N ILE A 13 14.27 -21.48 2.83
CA ILE A 13 13.80 -21.62 4.22
C ILE A 13 14.23 -20.41 5.05
N LEU A 14 15.51 -20.01 4.98
CA LEU A 14 16.02 -18.84 5.72
C LEU A 14 15.31 -17.55 5.31
N ARG A 15 15.06 -17.35 4.00
CA ARG A 15 14.31 -16.19 3.50
C ARG A 15 12.89 -16.13 4.05
N TRP A 16 12.16 -17.25 4.00
CA TRP A 16 10.79 -17.30 4.52
C TRP A 16 10.74 -17.10 6.03
N ALA A 17 11.69 -17.67 6.77
CA ALA A 17 11.83 -17.45 8.21
C ALA A 17 12.08 -15.96 8.52
N GLY A 18 12.98 -15.30 7.79
CA GLY A 18 13.24 -13.87 7.93
C GLY A 18 12.01 -13.01 7.68
N LEU A 19 11.27 -13.27 6.58
CA LEU A 19 10.03 -12.57 6.28
C LEU A 19 8.97 -12.75 7.37
N LEU A 20 8.85 -13.97 7.91
CA LEU A 20 7.90 -14.28 8.98
C LEU A 20 8.28 -13.56 10.28
N ILE A 21 9.56 -13.49 10.64
CA ILE A 21 10.03 -12.74 11.81
C ILE A 21 9.68 -11.26 11.67
N VAL A 22 9.96 -10.63 10.53
CA VAL A 22 9.63 -9.21 10.29
C VAL A 22 8.12 -8.97 10.34
N MET A 23 7.33 -9.87 9.76
CA MET A 23 5.86 -9.78 9.82
C MET A 23 5.35 -9.87 11.27
N LEU A 24 5.83 -10.84 12.04
CA LEU A 24 5.46 -10.99 13.45
C LEU A 24 5.92 -9.79 14.29
N ALA A 25 7.11 -9.25 14.04
CA ALA A 25 7.59 -8.05 14.69
C ALA A 25 6.70 -6.84 14.39
N GLY A 26 6.25 -6.67 13.14
CA GLY A 26 5.30 -5.62 12.75
C GLY A 26 3.94 -5.77 13.45
N ILE A 27 3.39 -6.99 13.50
CA ILE A 27 2.12 -7.28 14.19
C ILE A 27 2.27 -7.02 15.70
N ALA A 28 3.37 -7.48 16.32
CA ALA A 28 3.64 -7.28 17.73
C ALA A 28 3.79 -5.78 18.07
N LEU A 29 4.51 -5.03 17.23
CA LEU A 29 4.66 -3.58 17.38
C LEU A 29 3.31 -2.87 17.27
N PHE A 30 2.51 -3.19 16.27
CA PHE A 30 1.16 -2.62 16.11
C PHE A 30 0.27 -2.93 17.31
N GLY A 31 0.25 -4.19 17.75
CA GLY A 31 -0.50 -4.62 18.94
C GLY A 31 -0.04 -3.91 20.21
N ALA A 32 1.27 -3.75 20.41
CA ALA A 32 1.84 -3.03 21.54
C ALA A 32 1.41 -1.55 21.53
N LEU A 33 1.42 -0.88 20.38
CA LEU A 33 0.97 0.50 20.26
C LEU A 33 -0.51 0.66 20.60
N VAL A 34 -1.37 -0.22 20.10
CA VAL A 34 -2.82 -0.20 20.41
C VAL A 34 -3.05 -0.48 21.90
N TYR A 35 -2.34 -1.44 22.48
CA TYR A 35 -2.45 -1.79 23.89
C TYR A 35 -2.01 -0.63 24.79
N LEU A 36 -0.85 -0.04 24.53
CA LEU A 36 -0.31 1.11 25.28
C LEU A 36 -1.20 2.35 25.17
N SER A 37 -1.81 2.58 24.01
CA SER A 37 -2.75 3.68 23.79
C SER A 37 -4.09 3.50 24.52
N GLY A 38 -4.39 2.26 24.91
CA GLY A 38 -5.67 1.85 25.46
C GLY A 38 -6.67 1.56 24.34
N PRO A 39 -7.01 0.29 24.04
CA PRO A 39 -7.85 -0.06 22.90
C PRO A 39 -9.22 0.61 22.96
N ALA A 40 -9.82 0.71 24.15
CA ALA A 40 -11.08 1.40 24.34
C ALA A 40 -11.03 2.90 23.96
N ARG A 41 -9.89 3.57 24.20
CA ARG A 41 -9.70 4.98 23.81
C ARG A 41 -9.56 5.12 22.30
N VAL A 42 -8.82 4.20 21.65
CA VAL A 42 -8.70 4.16 20.19
C VAL A 42 -10.08 3.99 19.55
N PHE A 43 -10.89 3.05 20.03
CA PHE A 43 -12.25 2.86 19.54
C PHE A 43 -13.15 4.06 19.82
N ALA A 44 -13.09 4.62 21.02
CA ALA A 44 -13.86 5.82 21.37
C ALA A 44 -13.52 6.98 20.44
N GLU A 45 -12.25 7.16 20.06
CA GLU A 45 -11.82 8.23 19.18
C GLU A 45 -12.26 8.02 17.73
N ILE A 46 -12.22 6.77 17.24
CA ILE A 46 -12.77 6.40 15.93
C ILE A 46 -14.28 6.72 15.87
N VAL A 47 -15.03 6.42 16.93
CA VAL A 47 -16.46 6.73 17.02
C VAL A 47 -16.69 8.24 17.15
N ARG A 48 -15.88 8.93 17.96
CA ARG A 48 -15.97 10.38 18.19
C ARG A 48 -15.73 11.20 16.93
N MET A 49 -14.93 10.68 16.00
CA MET A 49 -14.71 11.29 14.68
C MET A 49 -16.02 11.51 13.91
N GLY A 50 -16.99 10.61 14.10
CA GLY A 50 -18.32 10.71 13.50
C GLY A 50 -18.31 10.70 11.97
N ALA A 51 -19.50 10.87 11.37
CA ALA A 51 -19.66 10.87 9.92
C ALA A 51 -18.91 12.03 9.24
N VAL A 52 -18.88 13.21 9.87
CA VAL A 52 -18.21 14.39 9.32
C VAL A 52 -16.71 14.18 9.23
N GLY A 53 -16.06 13.74 10.33
CA GLY A 53 -14.63 13.48 10.32
C GLY A 53 -14.25 12.36 9.34
N PHE A 54 -15.08 11.32 9.24
CA PHE A 54 -14.92 10.27 8.24
C PHE A 54 -14.96 10.81 6.81
N ILE A 55 -15.97 11.63 6.47
CA ILE A 55 -16.09 12.25 5.14
C ILE A 55 -14.87 13.12 4.83
N VAL A 56 -14.38 13.91 5.79
CA VAL A 56 -13.19 14.75 5.61
C VAL A 56 -11.95 13.91 5.33
N VAL A 57 -11.75 12.79 6.02
CA VAL A 57 -10.64 11.87 5.75
C VAL A 57 -10.76 11.27 4.35
N VAL A 58 -11.94 10.75 3.99
CA VAL A 58 -12.18 10.19 2.67
C VAL A 58 -11.92 11.23 1.58
N ALA A 59 -12.45 12.44 1.74
CA ALA A 59 -12.21 13.55 0.81
C ALA A 59 -10.73 13.90 0.71
N SER A 60 -9.98 13.85 1.81
CA SER A 60 -8.54 14.11 1.84
C SER A 60 -7.75 13.03 1.10
N VAL A 61 -8.15 11.75 1.22
CA VAL A 61 -7.55 10.65 0.44
C VAL A 61 -7.83 10.83 -1.05
N PHE A 62 -9.09 11.10 -1.44
CA PHE A 62 -9.43 11.37 -2.84
C PHE A 62 -8.72 12.61 -3.39
N GLY A 63 -8.63 13.69 -2.62
CA GLY A 63 -7.90 14.89 -2.98
C GLY A 63 -6.41 14.62 -3.18
N SER A 64 -5.79 13.82 -2.31
CA SER A 64 -4.39 13.42 -2.45
C SER A 64 -4.15 12.61 -3.73
N VAL A 65 -5.00 11.62 -3.99
CA VAL A 65 -4.93 10.80 -5.21
C VAL A 65 -5.16 11.63 -6.47
N PHE A 66 -6.11 12.57 -6.43
CA PHE A 66 -6.39 13.48 -7.53
C PHE A 66 -5.21 14.40 -7.83
N THR A 67 -4.67 15.09 -6.82
CA THR A 67 -3.51 15.99 -6.96
C THR A 67 -2.28 15.23 -7.45
N TRP A 68 -2.05 14.02 -6.95
CA TRP A 68 -0.97 13.15 -7.44
C TRP A 68 -1.15 12.80 -8.92
N SER A 69 -2.35 12.40 -9.32
CA SER A 69 -2.67 12.09 -10.72
C SER A 69 -2.52 13.34 -11.62
N LEU A 70 -2.88 14.51 -11.10
CA LEU A 70 -2.73 15.79 -11.79
C LEU A 70 -1.27 16.16 -12.00
N SER A 71 -0.43 15.94 -10.99
CA SER A 71 1.03 16.12 -11.09
C SER A 71 1.61 15.27 -12.22
N TRP A 72 1.24 13.99 -12.30
CA TRP A 72 1.71 13.10 -13.37
C TRP A 72 1.22 13.50 -14.76
N TYR A 73 -0.05 13.89 -14.88
CA TYR A 73 -0.56 14.40 -16.15
C TYR A 73 0.19 15.65 -16.61
N ALA A 74 0.48 16.58 -15.69
CA ALA A 74 1.24 17.79 -15.98
C ALA A 74 2.69 17.46 -16.40
N LEU A 75 3.33 16.50 -15.72
CA LEU A 75 4.68 16.03 -16.06
C LEU A 75 4.73 15.39 -17.47
N LEU A 76 3.78 14.52 -17.79
CA LEU A 76 3.71 13.89 -19.11
C LEU A 76 3.48 14.93 -20.22
N ARG A 77 2.58 15.89 -20.00
CA ARG A 77 2.37 17.02 -20.91
C ARG A 77 3.63 17.86 -21.09
N GLY A 78 4.34 18.16 -20.01
CA GLY A 78 5.60 18.91 -20.03
C GLY A 78 6.72 18.16 -20.77
N ALA A 79 6.72 16.83 -20.72
CA ALA A 79 7.64 15.97 -21.47
C ALA A 79 7.25 15.79 -22.95
N GLY A 80 6.20 16.47 -23.43
CA GLY A 80 5.70 16.35 -24.81
C GLY A 80 4.82 15.11 -25.05
N ILE A 81 4.50 14.34 -24.01
CA ILE A 81 3.66 13.14 -24.09
C ILE A 81 2.21 13.56 -23.92
N ALA A 82 1.47 13.67 -25.03
CA ALA A 82 0.06 14.02 -25.05
C ALA A 82 -0.86 12.83 -24.68
N ALA A 83 -0.66 12.26 -23.49
CA ALA A 83 -1.54 11.22 -22.97
C ALA A 83 -2.86 11.84 -22.45
N PRO A 84 -4.04 11.35 -22.87
CA PRO A 84 -5.30 11.85 -22.32
C PRO A 84 -5.47 11.43 -20.86
N TRP A 85 -6.17 12.25 -20.07
CA TRP A 85 -6.46 11.99 -18.64
C TRP A 85 -7.02 10.58 -18.39
N ARG A 86 -7.94 10.14 -19.26
CA ARG A 86 -8.57 8.81 -19.20
C ARG A 86 -7.60 7.64 -19.38
N ARG A 87 -6.40 7.87 -19.93
CA ARG A 87 -5.33 6.86 -20.05
C ARG A 87 -4.23 7.03 -18.99
N THR A 88 -4.20 8.16 -18.29
CA THR A 88 -3.17 8.45 -17.28
C THR A 88 -3.63 8.05 -15.87
N VAL A 89 -4.90 8.29 -15.53
CA VAL A 89 -5.42 8.09 -14.17
C VAL A 89 -5.65 6.62 -13.80
N PRO A 90 -6.22 5.75 -14.65
CA PRO A 90 -6.47 4.36 -14.24
C PRO A 90 -5.22 3.59 -13.82
N PRO A 91 -4.08 3.65 -14.54
CA PRO A 91 -2.83 3.01 -14.09
C PRO A 91 -2.30 3.60 -12.77
N MET A 92 -2.45 4.92 -12.56
CA MET A 92 -2.07 5.58 -11.31
C MET A 92 -2.86 5.05 -10.11
N LEU A 93 -4.18 4.91 -10.26
CA LEU A 93 -5.08 4.34 -9.24
C LEU A 93 -4.77 2.87 -8.96
N ALA A 94 -4.56 2.07 -10.00
CA ALA A 94 -4.23 0.66 -9.87
C ALA A 94 -2.89 0.49 -9.12
N GLY A 95 -1.87 1.25 -9.49
CA GLY A 95 -0.59 1.25 -8.78
C GLY A 95 -0.73 1.73 -7.33
N TYR A 96 -1.53 2.77 -7.08
CA TYR A 96 -1.81 3.22 -5.71
C TYR A 96 -2.43 2.10 -4.87
N ALA A 97 -3.45 1.41 -5.37
CA ALA A 97 -4.08 0.29 -4.67
C ALA A 97 -3.08 -0.82 -4.33
N VAL A 98 -2.26 -1.24 -5.30
CA VAL A 98 -1.26 -2.30 -5.10
C VAL A 98 -0.20 -1.88 -4.08
N THR A 99 0.27 -0.64 -4.14
CA THR A 99 1.23 -0.08 -3.19
C THR A 99 0.71 -0.07 -1.75
N TYR A 100 -0.56 0.24 -1.53
CA TYR A 100 -1.14 0.26 -0.17
C TYR A 100 -1.56 -1.14 0.32
N MET A 101 -1.79 -2.10 -0.57
CA MET A 101 -2.09 -3.48 -0.19
C MET A 101 -0.84 -4.33 0.03
N THR A 102 0.27 -4.02 -0.65
CA THR A 102 1.49 -4.84 -0.57
C THR A 102 2.51 -4.24 0.40
N PRO A 103 3.06 -5.02 1.34
CA PRO A 103 4.14 -4.58 2.22
C PRO A 103 5.47 -4.61 1.44
N SER A 104 5.60 -3.72 0.46
CA SER A 104 6.71 -3.69 -0.51
C SER A 104 7.45 -2.35 -0.56
N MET A 105 7.38 -1.55 0.52
CA MET A 105 8.00 -0.21 0.59
C MET A 105 7.60 0.69 -0.60
N TYR A 106 6.30 0.75 -0.90
CA TYR A 106 5.75 1.51 -2.04
C TYR A 106 6.17 1.03 -3.44
N LEU A 107 6.96 -0.04 -3.57
CA LEU A 107 7.46 -0.53 -4.87
C LEU A 107 6.46 -1.39 -5.65
N GLY A 108 5.43 -1.93 -5.00
CA GLY A 108 4.49 -2.87 -5.64
C GLY A 108 3.64 -2.23 -6.73
N GLY A 109 3.31 -0.94 -6.61
CA GLY A 109 2.47 -0.23 -7.57
C GLY A 109 3.21 0.29 -8.80
N GLU A 110 4.53 0.41 -8.74
CA GLU A 110 5.35 0.99 -9.81
C GLU A 110 5.25 0.17 -11.12
N PRO A 111 5.37 -1.17 -11.11
CA PRO A 111 5.18 -1.96 -12.34
C PRO A 111 3.78 -1.84 -12.93
N VAL A 112 2.75 -1.67 -12.09
CA VAL A 112 1.35 -1.56 -12.50
C VAL A 112 1.06 -0.20 -13.16
N ARG A 113 1.79 0.85 -12.78
CA ARG A 113 1.70 2.17 -13.40
C ARG A 113 2.37 2.21 -14.78
N ALA A 114 3.37 1.37 -14.99
CA ALA A 114 4.14 1.28 -16.23
C ALA A 114 3.55 0.31 -17.26
N ALA A 115 2.62 -0.56 -16.85
CA ALA A 115 1.92 -1.53 -17.70
C ALA A 115 0.78 -0.88 -18.51
#